data_AF-A0ABC8IN57-F1
#
_entry.id   AF-A0ABC8IN57-F1
#
_cell.length_a   1.000
_cell.length_b   1.000
_cell.length_c   1.000
_cell.angle_alpha   90.00
_cell.angle_beta   90.00
_cell.angle_gamma   90.00
#
_symmetry.space_group_name_H-M   'P 1'
#
loop_
_entity.id
_entity.type
_entity.pdbx_description
1 polymer ?
#
loop_
_entity_poly.entity_id
_entity_poly.type
_entity_poly.pdbx_seq_one_letter_code
_entity_poly.pdbx_strand_id
1 'polypeptide(L)'
;MAKLLGEMGRPKDARQVFEEILQRNPLSFEALFENALLMDRYGEGDVGLQRLEDALAVAEDENMVKEIRDVRLIIAQIQFLQKNVDEALKSYEQLTREDPKEFRLYFCRGMIYSLLDKNVEAKEQFAKYRELSPKKIEVEGYASTENL
;
A
#
# COMPACT_ATOMS: atom_id res chain seq x y z
N MET A 1 15.21 8.93 4.47
CA MET A 1 16.28 9.36 3.54
C MET A 1 15.96 8.96 2.09
N ALA A 2 15.69 7.68 1.80
CA ALA A 2 15.36 7.20 0.45
C ALA A 2 14.19 7.94 -0.22
N LYS A 3 13.07 8.09 0.49
CA LYS A 3 11.90 8.86 0.01
C LYS A 3 12.25 10.30 -0.41
N LEU A 4 13.03 10.99 0.43
CA LEU A 4 13.49 12.35 0.19
C LEU A 4 14.42 12.43 -1.04
N LEU A 5 15.29 11.43 -1.26
CA LEU A 5 16.15 11.37 -2.46
C LEU A 5 15.31 11.22 -3.75
N GLY A 6 14.21 10.47 -3.68
CA GLY A 6 13.26 10.35 -4.80
C GLY A 6 12.56 11.66 -5.13
N GLU A 7 12.22 12.45 -4.09
CA GLU A 7 11.64 13.79 -4.23
C GLU A 7 12.67 14.83 -4.74
N MET A 8 13.95 14.65 -4.41
CA MET A 8 15.06 15.50 -4.85
C MET A 8 15.56 15.19 -6.28
N GLY A 9 14.86 14.35 -7.05
CA GLY A 9 15.26 14.02 -8.42
C GLY A 9 16.48 13.10 -8.51
N ARG A 10 16.80 12.35 -7.44
CA ARG A 10 17.89 11.37 -7.39
C ARG A 10 17.33 9.94 -7.30
N PRO A 11 16.59 9.46 -8.32
CA PRO A 11 15.89 8.18 -8.26
C PRO A 11 16.83 6.99 -8.10
N LYS A 12 18.03 7.04 -8.69
CA LYS A 12 19.01 5.95 -8.58
C LYS A 12 19.47 5.73 -7.14
N ASP A 13 19.77 6.82 -6.43
CA ASP A 13 20.24 6.74 -5.04
C ASP A 13 19.11 6.32 -4.09
N ALA A 14 17.89 6.83 -4.33
CA ALA A 14 16.70 6.40 -3.60
C ALA A 14 16.43 4.90 -3.78
N ARG A 15 16.49 4.41 -5.02
CA ARG A 15 16.33 3.00 -5.36
C ARG A 15 17.38 2.13 -4.70
N GLN A 16 18.66 2.54 -4.73
CA GLN A 16 19.73 1.80 -4.08
C GLN A 16 19.45 1.60 -2.59
N VAL A 17 19.00 2.64 -1.88
CA VAL A 17 18.68 2.53 -0.45
C VAL A 17 17.52 1.54 -0.21
N PHE A 18 16.48 1.57 -1.05
CA PHE A 18 15.39 0.60 -0.93
C PHE A 18 15.86 -0.82 -1.26
N GLU A 19 16.72 -1.01 -2.26
CA GLU A 19 17.30 -2.31 -2.60
C GLU A 19 18.17 -2.86 -1.46
N GLU A 20 18.95 -2.02 -0.78
CA GLU A 20 19.72 -2.41 0.42
C GLU A 20 18.82 -2.85 1.58
N ILE A 21 17.65 -2.22 1.76
CA ILE A 21 16.66 -2.66 2.75
C ILE A 21 16.08 -4.03 2.34
N LEU A 22 15.72 -4.18 1.07
CA LEU A 22 15.15 -5.42 0.54
C LEU A 22 16.14 -6.59 0.56
N GLN A 23 17.45 -6.34 0.45
CA GLN A 23 18.46 -7.38 0.65
C GLN A 23 18.45 -7.96 2.08
N ARG A 24 18.07 -7.16 3.07
CA ARG A 24 18.02 -7.59 4.49
C ARG A 24 16.64 -8.09 4.89
N ASN A 25 15.60 -7.51 4.33
CA ASN A 25 14.20 -7.88 4.54
C ASN A 25 13.47 -7.83 3.19
N PRO A 26 13.48 -8.95 2.44
CA PRO A 26 12.92 -9.02 1.09
C PRO A 26 11.43 -8.69 1.01
N LEU A 27 10.70 -8.88 2.11
CA LEU A 27 9.25 -8.68 2.20
C LEU A 27 8.89 -7.45 3.03
N SER A 28 9.81 -6.49 3.17
CA SER A 28 9.53 -5.20 3.81
C SER A 28 8.47 -4.43 3.02
N PHE A 29 7.25 -4.36 3.56
CA PHE A 29 6.13 -3.65 2.94
C PHE A 29 6.50 -2.22 2.51
N GLU A 30 7.09 -1.43 3.42
CA GLU A 30 7.47 -0.04 3.15
C GLU A 30 8.50 0.06 2.02
N ALA A 31 9.53 -0.79 2.04
CA ALA A 31 10.57 -0.74 1.01
C ALA A 31 10.05 -1.23 -0.35
N LEU A 32 9.24 -2.29 -0.38
CA LEU A 32 8.61 -2.77 -1.62
C LEU A 32 7.69 -1.70 -2.21
N PHE A 33 6.84 -1.08 -1.40
CA PHE A 33 5.89 -0.06 -1.82
C PHE A 33 6.60 1.19 -2.36
N GLU A 34 7.49 1.77 -1.58
CA GLU A 34 8.16 3.02 -1.97
C GLU A 34 9.14 2.81 -3.14
N ASN A 35 9.77 1.64 -3.27
CA ASN A 35 10.58 1.30 -4.44
C ASN A 35 9.71 1.16 -5.69
N ALA A 36 8.59 0.45 -5.62
CA ALA A 36 7.68 0.30 -6.76
C ALA A 36 7.07 1.64 -7.20
N LEU A 37 6.67 2.50 -6.27
CA LEU A 37 6.21 3.87 -6.56
C LEU A 37 7.29 4.72 -7.23
N LEU A 38 8.53 4.60 -6.76
CA LEU A 38 9.66 5.30 -7.36
C LEU A 38 9.89 4.81 -8.79
N MET A 39 9.90 3.49 -9.01
CA MET A 39 10.10 2.91 -10.34
C MET A 39 9.00 3.34 -11.31
N ASP A 40 7.73 3.29 -10.89
CA ASP A 40 6.59 3.74 -11.69
C ASP A 40 6.72 5.22 -12.09
N ARG A 41 7.03 6.10 -11.13
CA ARG A 41 7.21 7.54 -11.37
C ARG A 41 8.28 7.86 -12.42
N TYR A 42 9.32 7.03 -12.53
CA TYR A 42 10.45 7.25 -13.44
C TYR A 42 10.40 6.35 -14.69
N GLY A 43 9.23 5.76 -15.00
CA GLY A 43 9.00 5.01 -16.24
C GLY A 43 9.49 3.57 -16.23
N GLU A 44 9.83 3.03 -15.05
CA GLU A 44 10.26 1.65 -14.83
C GLU A 44 9.14 0.80 -14.19
N GLY A 45 7.88 1.18 -14.39
CA GLY A 45 6.71 0.55 -13.76
C GLY A 45 6.62 -0.97 -13.98
N ASP A 46 6.87 -1.44 -15.20
CA ASP A 46 6.85 -2.88 -15.52
C ASP A 46 7.93 -3.66 -14.76
N VAL A 47 9.11 -3.08 -14.62
CA VAL A 47 10.21 -3.67 -13.85
C VAL A 47 9.86 -3.68 -12.35
N GLY A 48 9.17 -2.63 -11.88
CA GLY A 48 8.68 -2.55 -10.51
C GLY A 48 7.64 -3.63 -10.21
N LEU A 49 6.71 -3.86 -11.13
CA LEU A 49 5.73 -4.94 -11.03
C LEU A 49 6.38 -6.32 -11.03
N GLN A 50 7.31 -6.59 -11.96
CA GLN A 50 8.01 -7.89 -11.98
C GLN A 50 8.71 -8.18 -10.65
N ARG A 51 9.34 -7.17 -10.04
CA ARG A 51 9.99 -7.32 -8.72
C ARG A 51 9.00 -7.59 -7.59
N LEU A 52 7.79 -7.03 -7.66
CA LEU A 52 6.72 -7.33 -6.71
C LEU A 52 6.20 -8.76 -6.91
N GLU A 53 6.11 -9.24 -8.14
CA GLU A 53 5.77 -10.64 -8.43
C GLU A 53 6.84 -11.60 -7.91
N ASP A 54 8.12 -11.27 -8.05
CA ASP A 54 9.21 -12.05 -7.49
C ASP A 54 9.12 -12.10 -5.95
N ALA A 55 8.83 -10.96 -5.31
CA ALA A 55 8.61 -10.90 -3.86
C ALA A 55 7.37 -11.70 -3.42
N LEU A 56 6.30 -11.70 -4.23
CA LEU A 56 5.12 -12.50 -3.98
C LEU A 56 5.44 -14.00 -4.03
N ALA A 57 6.18 -14.45 -5.04
CA ALA A 57 6.60 -15.84 -5.16
C ALA A 57 7.42 -16.31 -3.95
N VAL A 58 8.35 -15.47 -3.45
CA VAL A 58 9.09 -15.76 -2.21
C VAL A 58 8.15 -15.92 -1.02
N ALA A 59 7.18 -15.02 -0.86
CA ALA A 59 6.22 -15.09 0.23
C ALA A 59 5.30 -16.33 0.14
N GLU A 60 4.93 -16.74 -1.08
CA GLU A 60 4.12 -17.93 -1.35
C GLU A 60 4.90 -19.22 -1.04
N ASP A 61 6.15 -19.32 -1.49
CA ASP A 61 7.04 -20.45 -1.19
C ASP A 61 7.25 -20.62 0.32
N GLU A 62 7.39 -19.50 1.04
CA GLU A 62 7.54 -19.49 2.51
C GLU A 62 6.20 -19.57 3.27
N ASN A 63 5.06 -19.64 2.57
CA ASN A 63 3.70 -19.68 3.13
C ASN A 63 3.40 -18.50 4.09
N MET A 64 3.96 -17.32 3.81
CA MET A 64 3.82 -16.11 4.61
C MET A 64 2.52 -15.38 4.29
N VAL A 65 1.40 -15.89 4.82
CA VAL A 65 0.03 -15.43 4.51
C VAL A 65 -0.15 -13.92 4.62
N LYS A 66 0.43 -13.28 5.63
CA LYS A 66 0.32 -11.83 5.82
C LYS A 66 1.09 -11.09 4.72
N GLU A 67 2.31 -11.49 4.44
CA GLU A 67 3.20 -10.88 3.45
C GLU A 67 2.66 -11.08 2.04
N ILE A 68 2.13 -12.26 1.69
CA ILE A 68 1.41 -12.52 0.43
C ILE A 68 0.32 -11.46 0.20
N ARG A 69 -0.48 -11.18 1.25
CA ARG A 69 -1.57 -10.20 1.18
C ARG A 69 -1.06 -8.77 1.11
N ASP A 70 -0.04 -8.44 1.87
CA ASP A 70 0.63 -7.14 1.87
C ASP A 70 1.26 -6.84 0.49
N VAL A 71 1.91 -7.81 -0.17
CA VAL A 71 2.49 -7.67 -1.52
C VAL A 71 1.39 -7.53 -2.58
N ARG A 72 0.34 -8.35 -2.52
CA ARG A 72 -0.82 -8.23 -3.44
C ARG A 72 -1.54 -6.89 -3.32
N LEU A 73 -1.59 -6.32 -2.11
CA LEU A 73 -2.08 -4.96 -1.89
C LEU A 73 -1.21 -3.93 -2.63
N ILE A 74 0.11 -4.03 -2.54
CA ILE A 74 1.04 -3.15 -3.25
C ILE A 74 0.85 -3.27 -4.77
N ILE A 75 0.79 -4.50 -5.31
CA ILE A 75 0.57 -4.74 -6.75
C ILE A 75 -0.71 -4.05 -7.23
N ALA A 76 -1.82 -4.20 -6.51
CA ALA A 76 -3.09 -3.55 -6.87
C ALA A 76 -3.00 -2.01 -6.84
N GLN A 77 -2.21 -1.44 -5.93
CA GLN A 77 -1.97 0.01 -5.89
C GLN A 77 -1.15 0.48 -7.09
N ILE A 78 -0.11 -0.26 -7.49
CA ILE A 78 0.71 0.08 -8.67
C ILE A 78 -0.10 -0.07 -9.96
N GLN A 79 -0.87 -1.15 -10.11
CA GLN A 79 -1.78 -1.34 -11.24
C GLN A 79 -2.75 -0.16 -11.40
N PHE A 80 -3.31 0.32 -10.27
CA PHE A 80 -4.18 1.49 -10.29
C PHE A 80 -3.46 2.75 -10.80
N LEU A 81 -2.23 3.02 -10.33
CA LEU A 81 -1.43 4.16 -10.79
C LEU A 81 -1.12 4.09 -12.29
N GLN A 82 -0.94 2.88 -12.81
CA GLN A 82 -0.74 2.59 -14.23
C GLN A 82 -2.03 2.62 -15.06
N LYS A 83 -3.16 3.03 -14.46
CA LYS A 83 -4.49 3.09 -15.07
C LYS A 83 -5.10 1.73 -15.42
N ASN A 84 -4.55 0.63 -14.90
CA ASN A 84 -5.13 -0.72 -14.97
C ASN A 84 -6.21 -0.86 -13.87
N VAL A 85 -7.25 -0.05 -13.97
CA VAL A 85 -8.24 0.16 -12.90
C VAL A 85 -9.09 -1.11 -12.66
N ASP A 86 -9.43 -1.83 -13.72
CA ASP A 86 -10.26 -3.05 -13.62
C ASP A 86 -9.50 -4.18 -12.91
N GLU A 87 -8.22 -4.36 -13.24
CA GLU A 87 -7.31 -5.32 -12.60
C GLU A 87 -7.11 -4.97 -11.12
N ALA A 88 -6.89 -3.69 -10.81
CA ALA A 88 -6.75 -3.22 -9.44
C ALA A 88 -8.02 -3.52 -8.63
N LEU A 89 -9.20 -3.19 -9.15
CA LEU A 89 -10.49 -3.45 -8.48
C LEU A 89 -10.73 -4.94 -8.25
N LYS A 90 -10.44 -5.81 -9.23
CA LYS A 90 -10.53 -7.27 -9.06
C LYS A 90 -9.62 -7.77 -7.94
N SER A 91 -8.38 -7.27 -7.89
CA SER A 91 -7.42 -7.61 -6.84
C SER A 91 -7.91 -7.18 -5.46
N TYR A 92 -8.43 -5.95 -5.32
CA TYR A 92 -9.02 -5.49 -4.07
C TYR A 92 -10.24 -6.30 -3.63
N GLU A 93 -11.12 -6.68 -4.57
CA GLU A 93 -12.27 -7.54 -4.27
C GLU A 93 -11.84 -8.90 -3.76
N GLN A 94 -10.83 -9.51 -4.37
CA GLN A 94 -10.29 -10.79 -3.91
C GLN A 94 -9.70 -10.67 -2.50
N LEU A 95 -8.84 -9.66 -2.27
CA LEU A 95 -8.26 -9.40 -0.94
C LEU A 95 -9.35 -9.13 0.12
N THR A 96 -10.45 -8.47 -0.26
CA THR A 96 -11.57 -8.19 0.65
C THR A 96 -12.34 -9.45 1.02
N ARG A 97 -12.47 -10.42 0.08
CA ARG A 97 -13.10 -11.72 0.36
C ARG A 97 -12.27 -12.56 1.31
N GLU A 98 -10.94 -12.51 1.16
CA GLU A 98 -10.00 -13.22 2.03
C GLU A 98 -9.98 -12.63 3.44
N ASP A 99 -10.13 -11.32 3.56
CA ASP A 99 -10.22 -10.64 4.86
C ASP A 99 -11.12 -9.40 4.82
N PRO A 100 -12.38 -9.59 5.20
CA PRO A 100 -13.34 -8.50 5.23
C PRO A 100 -13.04 -7.42 6.27
N LYS A 101 -12.09 -7.65 7.20
CA LYS A 101 -11.73 -6.69 8.27
C LYS A 101 -10.55 -5.81 7.91
N GLU A 102 -9.85 -6.09 6.82
CA GLU A 102 -8.75 -5.25 6.34
C GLU A 102 -9.29 -3.91 5.83
N PHE A 103 -9.30 -2.92 6.72
CA PHE A 103 -9.88 -1.61 6.47
C PHE A 103 -9.17 -0.87 5.32
N ARG A 104 -7.86 -1.10 5.09
CA ARG A 104 -7.07 -0.44 4.02
C ARG A 104 -7.67 -0.66 2.63
N LEU A 105 -8.27 -1.83 2.37
CA LEU A 105 -8.85 -2.16 1.05
C LEU A 105 -10.06 -1.29 0.72
N TYR A 106 -10.90 -1.00 1.71
CA TYR A 106 -12.07 -0.14 1.54
C TYR A 106 -11.66 1.31 1.27
N PHE A 107 -10.59 1.80 1.90
CA PHE A 107 -10.05 3.12 1.56
C PHE A 107 -9.56 3.16 0.11
N CYS A 108 -8.77 2.17 -0.31
CA CYS A 108 -8.24 2.12 -1.69
C CYS A 108 -9.37 2.06 -2.73
N ARG A 109 -10.37 1.18 -2.54
CA ARG A 109 -11.53 1.10 -3.43
C ARG A 109 -12.35 2.40 -3.44
N GLY A 110 -12.54 3.03 -2.27
CA GLY A 110 -13.22 4.33 -2.16
C GLY A 110 -12.53 5.43 -2.97
N MET A 111 -11.19 5.48 -2.92
CA MET A 111 -10.39 6.39 -3.73
C MET A 111 -10.56 6.12 -5.24
N ILE A 112 -10.54 4.85 -5.64
CA ILE A 112 -10.75 4.46 -7.04
C ILE A 112 -12.15 4.87 -7.51
N TYR A 113 -13.20 4.51 -6.78
CA TYR A 113 -14.57 4.89 -7.14
C TYR A 113 -14.76 6.41 -7.17
N SER A 114 -14.11 7.15 -6.27
CA SER A 114 -14.14 8.61 -6.30
C SER A 114 -13.50 9.18 -7.56
N LEU A 115 -12.40 8.58 -8.05
CA LEU A 115 -11.73 9.02 -9.28
C LEU A 115 -12.49 8.61 -10.55
N LEU A 116 -13.39 7.64 -10.44
CA LEU A 116 -14.32 7.23 -11.50
C LEU A 116 -15.68 7.95 -11.45
N ASP A 117 -15.84 8.98 -10.61
CA ASP A 117 -17.10 9.69 -10.35
C ASP A 117 -18.26 8.78 -9.84
N LYS A 118 -17.94 7.58 -9.36
CA LYS A 118 -18.85 6.61 -8.75
C LYS A 118 -19.10 6.95 -7.28
N ASN A 119 -19.78 8.07 -7.08
CA ASN A 119 -19.94 8.70 -5.77
C ASN A 119 -20.71 7.85 -4.74
N VAL A 120 -21.64 7.00 -5.19
CA VAL A 120 -22.41 6.12 -4.28
C VAL A 120 -21.51 5.02 -3.75
N GLU A 121 -20.84 4.30 -4.65
CA GLU A 121 -19.91 3.22 -4.32
C GLU A 121 -18.75 3.75 -3.46
N ALA A 122 -18.19 4.91 -3.79
CA ALA A 122 -17.15 5.55 -3.00
C ALA A 122 -17.60 5.79 -1.55
N LYS A 123 -18.81 6.34 -1.35
CA LYS A 123 -19.37 6.59 -0.01
C LYS A 123 -19.56 5.31 0.79
N GLU A 124 -20.02 4.23 0.16
CA GLU A 124 -20.16 2.92 0.80
C GLU A 124 -18.80 2.38 1.25
N GLN A 125 -17.78 2.44 0.38
CA GLN A 125 -16.44 1.98 0.74
C GLN A 125 -15.86 2.82 1.88
N PHE A 126 -15.97 4.15 1.83
CA PHE A 126 -15.48 5.00 2.91
C PHE A 126 -16.25 4.82 4.23
N ALA A 127 -17.54 4.48 4.18
CA ALA A 127 -18.30 4.12 5.37
C ALA A 127 -17.74 2.85 6.02
N LYS A 128 -17.46 1.83 5.22
CA LYS A 128 -16.87 0.58 5.72
C LYS A 128 -15.45 0.77 6.26
N TYR A 129 -14.64 1.59 5.60
CA TYR A 129 -13.35 2.02 6.12
C TYR A 129 -13.47 2.62 7.52
N ARG A 130 -14.38 3.59 7.72
CA ARG A 130 -14.58 4.23 9.04
C ARG A 130 -15.10 3.28 10.11
N GLU A 131 -15.93 2.31 9.74
CA GLU A 131 -16.46 1.28 10.64
C GLU A 131 -15.35 0.37 11.20
N LEU A 132 -14.42 -0.04 10.32
CA LEU A 132 -13.39 -1.03 10.64
C LEU A 132 -12.06 -0.41 11.10
N SER A 133 -11.80 0.85 10.75
CA SER A 133 -10.56 1.52 11.13
C SER A 133 -10.45 1.59 12.66
N PRO A 134 -9.26 1.34 13.23
CA PRO A 134 -9.03 1.56 14.64
C PRO A 134 -9.43 3.00 14.98
N LYS A 135 -10.39 3.17 15.89
CA LYS A 135 -10.62 4.50 16.48
C LYS A 135 -9.31 4.90 17.12
N LYS A 136 -8.76 6.05 16.72
CA LYS A 136 -7.64 6.66 17.46
C LYS A 136 -8.11 6.77 18.90
N ILE A 137 -7.55 5.97 19.80
CA ILE A 137 -7.77 6.15 21.23
C ILE A 137 -7.17 7.51 21.52
N GLU A 138 -8.01 8.53 21.71
CA GLU A 138 -7.59 9.72 22.41
C GLU A 138 -7.13 9.25 23.78
N VAL A 139 -5.82 9.33 24.02
CA VAL A 139 -5.31 9.24 25.38
C VAL A 139 -5.73 10.54 26.07
N GLU A 140 -6.95 10.59 26.58
CA GLU A 140 -7.35 11.59 27.58
C GLU A 140 -6.53 11.31 28.85
N GLY A 141 -5.35 11.92 28.95
CA GLY A 141 -4.43 11.55 30.02
C GLY A 141 -3.18 12.40 30.18
N TYR A 142 -3.21 13.69 29.84
CA TYR A 142 -2.20 14.67 30.28
C TYR A 142 -2.79 16.07 30.50
N ALA A 143 -3.97 16.15 31.12
CA ALA A 143 -4.52 17.38 31.67
C ALA A 143 -4.68 17.22 33.18
N SER A 144 -3.56 17.08 33.91
CA SER A 144 -3.47 17.28 35.36
C SER A 144 -2.00 17.19 35.77
N THR A 145 -1.30 18.32 35.84
CA THR A 145 -0.37 18.72 36.92
C THR A 145 0.32 20.02 36.53
N GLU A 146 -0.38 21.15 36.67
CA GLU A 146 0.24 22.42 37.07
C GLU A 146 -0.78 23.17 37.93
N ASN A 147 -0.78 22.83 39.21
CA ASN A 147 -1.24 23.69 40.30
C ASN A 147 -0.62 23.12 41.57
N LEU A 148 0.57 23.64 41.89
CA LEU A 148 1.06 23.97 43.24
C LEU A 148 2.34 24.80 43.07
#